data_AF-A0A7H4NYH1-F1
#
_entry.id   AF-A0A7H4NYH1-F1
#
_cell.length_a   1.000
_cell.length_b   1.000
_cell.length_c   1.000
_cell.angle_alpha   90.00
_cell.angle_beta   90.00
_cell.angle_gamma   90.00
#
_symmetry.space_group_name_H-M   'P 1'
#
loop_
_entity.id
_entity.type
_entity.pdbx_description
1 polymer ?
#
loop_
_entity_poly.entity_id
_entity_poly.type
_entity_poly.pdbx_seq_one_letter_code
_entity_poly.pdbx_strand_id
1 'polypeptide(L)'
;MEIIDQDSIFIQEWGLDSALVEKSGLSVDTLRSIVQDYKSNQLTLLDEAEYIAKKVQRCDSVHSVRWRIKDTSHLLNKIIRKLTEDEPSEKYKEINSGNYKSIITDLIGVRAIYLFKSDWKDVHDHILSRWTTKKDESVMIYHRDGDIMDIYAGHPECKQEIHKHNYRSIHYVVPATNIESVQVYCEIQTRTIFEEGWSEIDHQVRYPDYSDDENLMSYLTIFNRLAGSADEMGSYVNELVELIKKNNKLESERDLKDQAFDSEKERLEAEIKSLSANQSNFAEMKSAYDKLIEVQNEEMKSLKEELKSRSDEKIKLNRQKSPVSKIISQTDTVKTNDRYEGTIKIQVLRTNDFASFAGHFTPALESIPNVSVTPIETTAKNTKISDLRVNTGVGNTRDFNAHVFNDKLKYIEEGEYLFSFVANLNELTSPT
;
A
#
# COMPACT_ATOMS: atom_id res chain seq x y z
N MET A 1 30.60 55.90 -18.76
CA MET A 1 30.41 54.61 -19.43
C MET A 1 30.34 53.60 -18.31
N GLU A 2 29.13 53.32 -17.82
CA GLU A 2 28.95 52.29 -16.78
C GLU A 2 29.44 50.97 -17.38
N ILE A 3 30.41 50.35 -16.72
CA ILE A 3 30.83 48.99 -17.04
C ILE A 3 29.64 48.13 -16.65
N ILE A 4 28.84 47.76 -17.64
CA ILE A 4 27.75 46.82 -17.44
C ILE A 4 28.40 45.50 -17.06
N ASP A 5 28.24 45.10 -15.80
CA ASP A 5 28.71 43.81 -15.32
C ASP A 5 27.90 42.69 -16.01
N GLN A 6 28.48 42.10 -17.05
CA GLN A 6 27.85 41.04 -17.83
C GLN A 6 27.56 39.81 -16.98
N ASP A 7 28.28 39.61 -15.89
CA ASP A 7 28.08 38.49 -14.97
C ASP A 7 26.81 38.70 -14.14
N SER A 8 26.63 39.90 -13.58
CA SER A 8 25.38 40.28 -12.91
C SER A 8 24.14 40.18 -13.82
N ILE A 9 24.26 40.58 -15.10
CA ILE A 9 23.16 40.42 -16.06
C ILE A 9 22.80 38.94 -16.25
N PHE A 10 23.79 38.07 -16.42
CA PHE A 10 23.56 36.63 -16.62
C PHE A 10 22.90 35.99 -15.40
N ILE A 11 23.36 36.32 -14.19
CA ILE A 11 22.78 35.84 -12.94
C ILE A 11 21.31 36.24 -12.84
N GLN A 12 20.99 37.50 -13.16
CA GLN A 12 19.61 37.99 -13.14
C GLN A 12 18.75 37.37 -14.25
N GLU A 13 19.27 37.22 -15.46
CA GLU A 13 18.56 36.62 -16.61
C GLU A 13 18.04 35.20 -16.28
N TRP A 14 18.86 34.42 -15.59
CA TRP A 14 18.53 33.03 -15.24
C TRP A 14 17.92 32.85 -13.85
N GLY A 15 17.64 33.94 -13.13
CA GLY A 15 17.06 33.91 -11.78
C GLY A 15 17.92 33.15 -10.78
N LEU A 16 19.23 33.36 -10.83
CA LEU A 16 20.20 32.71 -9.94
C LEU A 16 20.46 33.60 -8.71
N ASP A 17 20.69 32.99 -7.55
CA ASP A 17 21.12 33.71 -6.35
C ASP A 17 22.63 33.96 -6.41
N SER A 18 23.03 35.23 -6.46
CA SER A 18 24.44 35.66 -6.53
C SER A 18 25.30 35.07 -5.40
N ALA A 19 24.77 34.98 -4.17
CA ALA A 19 25.51 34.44 -3.03
C ALA A 19 25.74 32.93 -3.17
N LEU A 20 24.75 32.20 -3.72
CA LEU A 20 24.90 30.77 -4.00
C LEU A 20 25.85 30.51 -5.18
N VAL A 21 25.83 31.36 -6.21
CA VAL A 21 26.79 31.30 -7.32
C VAL A 21 28.21 31.45 -6.80
N GLU A 22 28.48 32.47 -5.97
CA GLU A 22 29.79 32.67 -5.35
C GLU A 22 30.20 31.47 -4.47
N LYS A 23 29.28 30.99 -3.61
CA LYS A 23 29.52 29.81 -2.75
C LYS A 23 29.80 28.55 -3.56
N SER A 24 29.23 28.40 -4.75
CA SER A 24 29.43 27.22 -5.60
C SER A 24 30.85 27.09 -6.16
N GLY A 25 31.60 28.19 -6.21
CA GLY A 25 32.95 28.24 -6.77
C GLY A 25 33.03 28.10 -8.29
N LEU A 26 31.90 28.00 -9.00
CA LEU A 26 31.86 27.97 -10.46
C LEU A 26 31.99 29.38 -11.06
N SER A 27 32.81 29.51 -12.10
CA SER A 27 32.85 30.74 -12.87
C SER A 27 31.57 30.93 -13.71
N VAL A 28 31.15 32.19 -13.87
CA VAL A 28 30.00 32.53 -14.71
C VAL A 28 30.22 32.10 -16.17
N ASP A 29 31.46 32.12 -16.65
CA ASP A 29 31.82 31.62 -17.98
C ASP A 29 31.59 30.11 -18.15
N THR A 30 31.80 29.32 -17.08
CA THR A 30 31.47 27.89 -17.10
C THR A 30 29.96 27.69 -17.21
N LEU A 31 29.18 28.46 -16.44
CA LEU A 31 27.71 28.43 -16.50
C LEU A 31 27.20 28.84 -17.90
N ARG A 32 27.74 29.93 -18.48
CA ARG A 32 27.44 30.34 -19.86
C ARG A 32 27.73 29.24 -20.87
N SER A 33 28.88 28.59 -20.74
CA SER A 33 29.29 27.49 -21.63
C SER A 33 28.33 26.29 -21.53
N ILE A 34 27.88 25.96 -20.32
CA ILE A 34 26.85 24.93 -20.10
C ILE A 34 25.53 25.35 -20.74
N VAL A 35 25.09 26.60 -20.58
CA VAL A 35 23.85 27.11 -21.21
C VAL A 35 23.93 27.00 -22.73
N GLN A 36 25.04 27.41 -23.33
CA GLN A 36 25.22 27.38 -24.77
C GLN A 36 25.17 25.95 -25.31
N ASP A 37 25.89 25.02 -24.68
CA ASP A 37 25.85 23.60 -25.04
C ASP A 37 24.48 22.96 -24.79
N TYR A 38 23.81 23.34 -23.69
CA TYR A 38 22.48 22.80 -23.41
C TYR A 38 21.48 23.23 -24.48
N LYS A 39 21.45 24.52 -24.82
CA LYS A 39 20.58 25.08 -25.86
C LYS A 39 20.83 24.46 -27.24
N SER A 40 22.08 24.20 -27.61
CA SER A 40 22.38 23.55 -28.91
C SER A 40 21.90 22.10 -28.98
N ASN A 41 21.74 21.43 -27.83
CA ASN A 41 21.33 20.02 -27.75
C ASN A 41 19.87 19.80 -27.33
N GLN A 42 19.07 20.85 -27.11
CA GLN A 42 17.69 20.73 -26.62
C GLN A 42 16.79 19.87 -27.53
N LEU A 43 16.90 20.03 -28.85
CA LEU A 43 16.10 19.23 -29.80
C LEU A 43 16.45 17.74 -29.72
N THR A 44 17.74 17.41 -29.66
CA THR A 44 18.20 16.03 -29.47
C THR A 44 17.68 15.42 -28.18
N LEU A 45 17.68 16.18 -27.08
CA LEU A 45 17.14 15.74 -25.80
C LEU A 45 15.61 15.54 -25.87
N LEU A 46 14.90 16.39 -26.60
CA LEU A 46 13.46 16.30 -26.77
C LEU A 46 13.06 15.08 -27.61
N ASP A 47 13.76 14.82 -28.71
CA ASP A 47 13.56 13.66 -29.56
C ASP A 47 13.78 12.36 -28.77
N GLU A 48 14.83 12.32 -27.95
CA GLU A 48 15.12 11.17 -27.10
C GLU A 48 14.06 11.01 -25.99
N ALA A 49 13.59 12.10 -25.39
CA ALA A 49 12.51 12.08 -24.42
C ALA A 49 11.22 11.46 -25.02
N GLU A 50 10.87 11.86 -26.24
CA GLU A 50 9.72 11.32 -26.96
C GLU A 50 9.91 9.83 -27.31
N TYR A 51 11.11 9.43 -27.73
CA TYR A 51 11.44 8.04 -28.01
C TYR A 51 11.25 7.15 -26.78
N ILE A 52 11.84 7.52 -25.63
CA ILE A 52 11.70 6.77 -24.38
C ILE A 52 10.24 6.75 -23.93
N ALA A 53 9.55 7.89 -23.98
CA ALA A 53 8.13 7.99 -23.61
C ALA A 53 7.26 7.02 -24.42
N LYS A 54 7.44 6.95 -25.75
CA LYS A 54 6.73 6.02 -26.63
C LYS A 54 7.04 4.55 -26.33
N LYS A 55 8.23 4.24 -25.82
CA LYS A 55 8.59 2.86 -25.40
C LYS A 55 7.92 2.48 -24.09
N VAL A 56 7.86 3.41 -23.14
CA VAL A 56 7.18 3.23 -21.85
C VAL A 56 5.67 3.09 -22.06
N GLN A 57 5.08 3.92 -22.93
CA GLN A 57 3.63 3.90 -23.24
C GLN A 57 3.13 2.57 -23.85
N ARG A 58 4.03 1.71 -24.36
CA ARG A 58 3.67 0.38 -24.88
C ARG A 58 3.39 -0.65 -23.78
N CYS A 59 3.49 -0.28 -22.51
CA CYS A 59 3.07 -1.12 -21.40
C CYS A 59 1.56 -0.94 -21.21
N ASP A 60 0.79 -2.02 -21.30
CA ASP A 60 -0.67 -1.97 -21.17
C ASP A 60 -1.12 -1.46 -19.79
N SER A 61 -0.29 -1.67 -18.76
CA SER A 61 -0.54 -1.20 -17.40
C SER A 61 -0.21 0.29 -17.20
N VAL A 62 0.37 0.97 -18.20
CA VAL A 62 0.58 2.42 -18.20
C VAL A 62 -0.62 3.12 -18.84
N HIS A 63 -1.29 3.95 -18.07
CA HIS A 63 -2.44 4.73 -18.55
C HIS A 63 -2.01 5.93 -19.40
N SER A 64 -1.03 6.69 -18.94
CA SER A 64 -0.53 7.84 -19.68
C SER A 64 0.95 8.09 -19.40
N VAL A 65 1.64 8.66 -20.39
CA VAL A 65 3.04 9.05 -20.26
C VAL A 65 3.16 10.54 -20.53
N ARG A 66 3.88 11.24 -19.67
CA ARG A 66 4.32 12.62 -19.89
C ARG A 66 5.84 12.63 -20.00
N TRP A 67 6.38 13.56 -20.78
CA TRP A 67 7.82 13.76 -20.85
C TRP A 67 8.13 15.24 -20.90
N ARG A 68 9.34 15.58 -20.48
CA ARG A 68 9.89 16.93 -20.55
C ARG A 68 11.41 16.88 -20.61
N ILE A 69 11.98 17.94 -21.15
CA ILE A 69 13.37 18.27 -20.90
C ILE A 69 13.44 19.32 -19.79
N LYS A 70 14.54 19.34 -19.05
CA LYS A 70 14.74 20.30 -17.97
C LYS A 70 14.81 21.74 -18.50
N ASP A 71 14.25 22.69 -17.78
CA ASP A 71 14.43 24.10 -18.10
C ASP A 71 15.88 24.55 -17.83
N THR A 72 16.36 25.52 -18.61
CA THR A 72 17.75 26.01 -18.49
C THR A 72 18.01 26.68 -17.14
N SER A 73 17.10 27.51 -16.63
CA SER A 73 17.23 28.10 -15.29
C SER A 73 17.23 27.02 -14.22
N HIS A 74 16.34 26.03 -14.33
CA HIS A 74 16.30 24.90 -13.39
C HIS A 74 17.54 24.00 -13.45
N LEU A 75 18.20 23.88 -14.60
CA LEU A 75 19.48 23.20 -14.74
C LEU A 75 20.57 23.93 -13.93
N LEU A 76 20.72 25.24 -14.15
CA LEU A 76 21.72 26.04 -13.45
C LEU A 76 21.49 26.06 -11.94
N ASN A 77 20.24 26.30 -11.52
CA ASN A 77 19.86 26.25 -10.11
C ASN A 77 20.14 24.87 -9.48
N LYS A 78 19.93 23.77 -10.20
CA LYS A 78 20.28 22.43 -9.69
C LYS A 78 21.78 22.26 -9.51
N ILE A 79 22.59 22.72 -10.48
CA ILE A 79 24.06 22.63 -10.42
C ILE A 79 24.59 23.41 -9.22
N ILE A 80 24.19 24.68 -9.10
CA ILE A 80 24.59 25.57 -8.00
C ILE A 80 24.17 24.96 -6.66
N ARG A 81 22.89 24.58 -6.51
CA ARG A 81 22.38 23.98 -5.28
C ARG A 81 23.22 22.77 -4.85
N LYS A 82 23.51 21.85 -5.79
CA LYS A 82 24.28 20.63 -5.52
C LYS A 82 25.74 20.88 -5.13
N LEU A 83 26.32 22.00 -5.57
CA LEU A 83 27.65 22.45 -5.16
C LEU A 83 27.66 23.18 -3.81
N THR A 84 26.53 23.76 -3.42
CA THR A 84 26.39 24.54 -2.17
C THR A 84 25.80 23.77 -0.99
N GLU A 85 25.43 22.49 -1.19
CA GLU A 85 25.04 21.55 -0.13
C GLU A 85 26.17 21.39 0.91
N ASP A 86 25.84 21.02 2.16
CA ASP A 86 26.85 20.91 3.23
C ASP A 86 27.93 19.87 2.92
N GLU A 87 27.56 18.79 2.22
CA GLU A 87 28.46 17.76 1.70
C GLU A 87 28.26 17.59 0.18
N PRO A 88 28.91 18.41 -0.66
CA PRO A 88 28.77 18.32 -2.11
C PRO A 88 29.35 17.01 -2.64
N SER A 89 28.56 16.27 -3.44
CA SER A 89 29.04 15.06 -4.10
C SER A 89 30.19 15.38 -5.05
N GLU A 90 31.29 14.62 -4.97
CA GLU A 90 32.52 14.83 -5.76
C GLU A 90 32.26 14.98 -7.26
N LYS A 91 31.25 14.28 -7.80
CA LYS A 91 30.91 14.34 -9.24
C LYS A 91 30.51 15.73 -9.74
N TYR A 92 30.08 16.63 -8.84
CA TYR A 92 29.68 18.00 -9.21
C TYR A 92 30.84 18.99 -9.17
N LYS A 93 31.92 18.73 -8.42
CA LYS A 93 32.97 19.73 -8.17
C LYS A 93 33.69 20.20 -9.43
N GLU A 94 33.82 19.32 -10.43
CA GLU A 94 34.48 19.62 -11.71
C GLU A 94 33.48 19.69 -12.88
N ILE A 95 32.21 20.03 -12.59
CA ILE A 95 31.18 20.12 -13.61
C ILE A 95 31.46 21.25 -14.62
N ASN A 96 31.32 20.94 -15.90
CA ASN A 96 31.55 21.84 -17.02
C ASN A 96 30.69 21.43 -18.24
N SER A 97 30.75 22.19 -19.33
CA SER A 97 29.98 21.92 -20.56
C SER A 97 30.26 20.56 -21.19
N GLY A 98 31.44 19.98 -20.98
CA GLY A 98 31.83 18.68 -21.50
C GLY A 98 31.34 17.49 -20.69
N ASN A 99 30.92 17.66 -19.42
CA ASN A 99 30.55 16.51 -18.57
C ASN A 99 29.17 16.60 -17.91
N TYR A 100 28.54 17.78 -17.82
CA TYR A 100 27.26 17.94 -17.11
C TYR A 100 26.15 16.99 -17.61
N LYS A 101 26.16 16.67 -18.91
CA LYS A 101 25.26 15.73 -19.59
C LYS A 101 25.21 14.34 -18.92
N SER A 102 26.33 13.90 -18.34
CA SER A 102 26.48 12.62 -17.64
C SER A 102 26.25 12.70 -16.13
N ILE A 103 26.48 13.87 -15.54
CA ILE A 103 26.36 14.12 -14.09
C ILE A 103 24.89 14.37 -13.70
N ILE A 104 24.19 15.16 -14.52
CA ILE A 104 22.77 15.51 -14.31
C ILE A 104 21.90 14.42 -14.96
N THR A 105 21.31 13.58 -14.13
CA THR A 105 20.58 12.38 -14.60
C THR A 105 19.13 12.63 -15.01
N ASP A 106 18.60 13.82 -14.73
CA ASP A 106 17.23 14.25 -15.00
C ASP A 106 17.18 15.43 -15.98
N LEU A 107 18.10 15.45 -16.96
CA LEU A 107 18.00 16.36 -18.10
C LEU A 107 16.79 16.00 -18.97
N ILE A 108 16.52 14.71 -19.10
CA ILE A 108 15.31 14.13 -19.67
C ILE A 108 14.51 13.53 -18.52
N GLY A 109 13.24 13.92 -18.42
CA GLY A 109 12.30 13.37 -17.44
C GLY A 109 11.11 12.74 -18.14
N VAL A 110 10.83 11.48 -17.83
CA VAL A 110 9.64 10.75 -18.30
C VAL A 110 8.81 10.35 -17.09
N ARG A 111 7.50 10.59 -17.13
CA ARG A 111 6.56 10.16 -16.09
C ARG A 111 5.60 9.14 -16.66
N ALA A 112 5.62 7.93 -16.12
CA ALA A 112 4.64 6.90 -16.42
C ALA A 112 3.56 6.90 -15.33
N ILE A 113 2.33 7.14 -15.74
CA ILE A 113 1.18 7.21 -14.84
C ILE A 113 0.34 5.96 -15.06
N TYR A 114 0.11 5.19 -14.01
CA TYR A 114 -0.79 4.04 -14.00
C TYR A 114 -2.00 4.30 -13.08
N LEU A 115 -3.05 3.48 -13.21
CA LEU A 115 -4.29 3.72 -12.46
C LEU A 115 -4.21 3.14 -11.05
N PHE A 116 -3.64 1.94 -10.89
CA PHE A 116 -3.66 1.23 -9.62
C PHE A 116 -2.26 0.92 -9.13
N LYS A 117 -2.06 0.92 -7.81
CA LYS A 117 -0.75 0.55 -7.25
C LYS A 117 -0.32 -0.85 -7.61
N SER A 118 -1.23 -1.79 -7.83
CA SER A 118 -0.91 -3.15 -8.27
C SER A 118 -0.16 -3.21 -9.60
N ASP A 119 -0.40 -2.24 -10.48
CA ASP A 119 0.16 -2.18 -11.83
C ASP A 119 1.66 -1.89 -11.83
N TRP A 120 2.20 -1.42 -10.69
CA TRP A 120 3.60 -1.03 -10.55
C TRP A 120 4.56 -2.13 -11.03
N LYS A 121 4.25 -3.41 -10.76
CA LYS A 121 5.12 -4.53 -11.07
C LYS A 121 5.24 -4.74 -12.59
N ASP A 122 4.13 -4.69 -13.30
CA ASP A 122 4.13 -4.84 -14.76
C ASP A 122 4.90 -3.69 -15.42
N VAL A 123 4.75 -2.48 -14.90
CA VAL A 123 5.50 -1.30 -15.36
C VAL A 123 7.00 -1.44 -15.03
N HIS A 124 7.34 -1.91 -13.83
CA HIS A 124 8.70 -2.17 -13.39
C HIS A 124 9.41 -3.17 -14.31
N ASP A 125 8.79 -4.33 -14.52
CA ASP A 125 9.31 -5.39 -15.39
C ASP A 125 9.45 -4.90 -16.85
N HIS A 126 8.48 -4.10 -17.33
CA HIS A 126 8.52 -3.54 -18.67
C HIS A 126 9.67 -2.53 -18.88
N ILE A 127 9.99 -1.73 -17.87
CA ILE A 127 11.15 -0.82 -17.91
C ILE A 127 12.46 -1.62 -17.88
N LEU A 128 12.62 -2.54 -16.92
CA LEU A 128 13.87 -3.28 -16.75
C LEU A 128 14.15 -4.29 -17.87
N SER A 129 13.13 -4.77 -18.58
CA SER A 129 13.31 -5.58 -19.79
C SER A 129 13.90 -4.82 -20.98
N ARG A 130 13.85 -3.48 -20.96
CA ARG A 130 14.32 -2.61 -22.05
C ARG A 130 15.63 -1.90 -21.74
N TRP A 131 15.84 -1.55 -20.48
CA TRP A 131 17.00 -0.79 -20.04
C TRP A 131 17.65 -1.42 -18.83
N THR A 132 18.98 -1.47 -18.84
CA THR A 132 19.77 -1.66 -17.62
C THR A 132 19.94 -0.30 -16.96
N THR A 133 19.56 -0.19 -15.69
CA THR A 133 19.71 1.04 -14.92
C THR A 133 21.18 1.41 -14.74
N LYS A 134 21.44 2.69 -14.47
CA LYS A 134 22.79 3.17 -14.17
C LYS A 134 23.37 2.41 -12.97
N LYS A 135 24.57 1.85 -13.12
CA LYS A 135 25.18 0.92 -12.14
C LYS A 135 25.28 1.48 -10.72
N ASP A 136 25.49 2.79 -10.59
CA ASP A 136 25.68 3.46 -9.30
C ASP A 136 24.36 3.97 -8.69
N GLU A 137 23.24 3.82 -9.41
CA GLU A 137 21.92 4.32 -9.00
C GLU A 137 20.88 3.19 -9.09
N SER A 138 20.59 2.58 -7.93
CA SER A 138 19.51 1.60 -7.79
C SER A 138 18.14 2.24 -8.05
N VAL A 139 17.16 1.43 -8.44
CA VAL A 139 15.76 1.86 -8.49
C VAL A 139 15.34 2.34 -7.09
N MET A 140 14.84 3.57 -7.00
CA MET A 140 14.44 4.17 -5.73
C MET A 140 12.92 4.16 -5.61
N ILE A 141 12.39 3.56 -4.55
CA ILE A 141 10.97 3.57 -4.19
C ILE A 141 10.80 4.56 -3.05
N TYR A 142 10.28 5.74 -3.39
CA TYR A 142 9.88 6.72 -2.41
C TYR A 142 8.49 6.40 -1.89
N HIS A 143 8.38 6.31 -0.58
CA HIS A 143 7.14 6.03 0.10
C HIS A 143 6.96 6.93 1.32
N ARG A 144 5.78 6.82 1.95
CA ARG A 144 5.47 7.49 3.20
C ARG A 144 5.52 6.49 4.36
N ASP A 145 5.79 7.02 5.56
CA ASP A 145 5.54 6.31 6.80
C ASP A 145 4.08 5.85 6.94
N GLY A 146 3.89 4.55 7.19
CA GLY A 146 2.59 3.88 7.26
C GLY A 146 2.04 3.34 5.94
N ASP A 147 2.72 3.54 4.80
CA ASP A 147 2.34 2.88 3.54
C ASP A 147 2.57 1.35 3.63
N ILE A 148 1.73 0.56 2.96
CA ILE A 148 1.88 -0.90 2.87
C ILE A 148 2.99 -1.23 1.86
N MET A 149 4.14 -1.69 2.36
CA MET A 149 5.33 -1.97 1.53
C MET A 149 5.44 -3.43 1.08
N ASP A 150 4.55 -4.32 1.54
CA ASP A 150 4.56 -5.75 1.22
C ASP A 150 4.51 -6.02 -0.29
N ILE A 151 3.89 -5.12 -1.06
CA ILE A 151 3.83 -5.21 -2.52
C ILE A 151 5.22 -5.20 -3.17
N TYR A 152 6.22 -4.61 -2.50
CA TYR A 152 7.61 -4.52 -2.96
C TYR A 152 8.52 -5.57 -2.33
N ALA A 153 8.05 -6.40 -1.39
CA ALA A 153 8.88 -7.30 -0.60
C ALA A 153 9.69 -8.31 -1.44
N GLY A 154 9.21 -8.65 -2.64
CA GLY A 154 9.91 -9.52 -3.59
C GLY A 154 11.07 -8.88 -4.37
N HIS A 155 11.36 -7.59 -4.18
CA HIS A 155 12.32 -6.82 -4.99
C HIS A 155 13.39 -6.14 -4.11
N PRO A 156 14.27 -6.91 -3.43
CA PRO A 156 15.30 -6.37 -2.53
C PRO A 156 16.35 -5.50 -3.23
N GLU A 157 16.47 -5.59 -4.55
CA GLU A 157 17.33 -4.74 -5.38
C GLU A 157 16.84 -3.29 -5.47
N CYS A 158 15.56 -3.04 -5.18
CA CYS A 158 14.98 -1.71 -5.11
C CYS A 158 15.24 -1.10 -3.73
N LYS A 159 15.86 0.09 -3.70
CA LYS A 159 16.07 0.83 -2.46
C LYS A 159 14.79 1.54 -2.06
N GLN A 160 14.40 1.42 -0.81
CA GLN A 160 13.20 2.05 -0.25
C GLN A 160 13.61 3.20 0.66
N GLU A 161 12.98 4.37 0.47
CA GLU A 161 13.26 5.55 1.28
C GLU A 161 11.96 6.28 1.63
N ILE A 162 11.82 6.63 2.92
CA ILE A 162 10.74 7.50 3.37
C ILE A 162 11.10 8.93 2.93
N HIS A 163 10.36 9.45 1.96
CA HIS A 163 10.66 10.77 1.43
C HIS A 163 10.07 11.88 2.31
N LYS A 164 10.80 13.00 2.43
CA LYS A 164 10.30 14.23 3.05
C LYS A 164 8.99 14.67 2.38
N HIS A 165 8.08 15.28 3.15
CA HIS A 165 6.79 15.76 2.63
C HIS A 165 5.84 14.68 2.09
N ASN A 166 6.02 13.42 2.47
CA ASN A 166 5.12 12.31 2.13
C ASN A 166 5.02 12.01 0.63
N TYR A 167 6.05 12.37 -0.14
CA TYR A 167 6.11 12.13 -1.57
C TYR A 167 6.22 10.64 -1.90
N ARG A 168 5.50 10.20 -2.94
CA ARG A 168 5.47 8.81 -3.41
C ARG A 168 5.74 8.73 -4.90
N SER A 169 6.71 7.90 -5.28
CA SER A 169 7.03 7.59 -6.67
C SER A 169 8.16 6.57 -6.73
N ILE A 170 8.25 5.83 -7.83
CA ILE A 170 9.39 4.98 -8.12
C ILE A 170 10.25 5.65 -9.19
N HIS A 171 11.55 5.77 -8.96
CA HIS A 171 12.50 6.44 -9.84
C HIS A 171 13.48 5.44 -10.45
N TYR A 172 13.65 5.53 -11.77
CA TYR A 172 14.58 4.74 -12.56
C TYR A 172 15.50 5.70 -13.31
N VAL A 173 16.81 5.45 -13.27
CA VAL A 173 17.78 6.19 -14.08
C VAL A 173 18.31 5.28 -15.17
N VAL A 174 17.91 5.56 -16.41
CA VAL A 174 18.22 4.73 -17.58
C VAL A 174 19.10 5.50 -18.57
N PRO A 175 19.97 4.83 -19.34
CA PRO A 175 20.69 5.47 -20.43
C PRO A 175 19.70 5.91 -21.52
N ALA A 176 19.84 7.16 -21.96
CA ALA A 176 19.02 7.74 -23.01
C ALA A 176 19.76 7.71 -24.35
N THR A 177 20.73 8.60 -24.52
CA THR A 177 21.51 8.73 -25.76
C THR A 177 22.96 9.15 -25.47
N ASN A 178 23.79 9.23 -26.51
CA ASN A 178 25.15 9.78 -26.42
C ASN A 178 25.24 11.07 -27.24
N ILE A 179 25.63 12.16 -26.59
CA ILE A 179 25.87 13.45 -27.24
C ILE A 179 27.37 13.73 -27.12
N GLU A 180 28.06 13.82 -28.26
CA GLU A 180 29.52 14.09 -28.30
C GLU A 180 30.33 13.08 -27.46
N SER A 181 29.95 11.79 -27.53
CA SER A 181 30.53 10.70 -26.73
C SER A 181 30.26 10.80 -25.21
N VAL A 182 29.39 11.71 -24.78
CA VAL A 182 28.93 11.82 -23.39
C VAL A 182 27.58 11.14 -23.25
N GLN A 183 27.51 10.15 -22.36
CA GLN A 183 26.26 9.46 -22.04
C GLN A 183 25.30 10.40 -21.32
N VAL A 184 24.11 10.57 -21.90
CA VAL A 184 22.96 11.25 -21.29
C VAL A 184 22.06 10.22 -20.65
N TYR A 185 21.49 10.56 -19.50
CA TYR A 185 20.52 9.73 -18.79
C TYR A 185 19.12 10.32 -18.83
N CYS A 186 18.13 9.46 -18.66
CA CYS A 186 16.74 9.80 -18.47
C CYS A 186 16.29 9.30 -17.10
N GLU A 187 15.64 10.18 -16.34
CA GLU A 187 14.93 9.81 -15.13
C GLU A 187 13.49 9.44 -15.49
N ILE A 188 13.14 8.17 -15.37
CA ILE A 188 11.76 7.68 -15.49
C ILE A 188 11.17 7.64 -14.08
N GLN A 189 10.08 8.36 -13.87
CA GLN A 189 9.30 8.35 -12.63
C GLN A 189 8.00 7.61 -12.89
N THR A 190 7.64 6.66 -12.03
CA THR A 190 6.36 5.97 -12.12
C THR A 190 5.51 6.30 -10.90
N ARG A 191 4.22 6.54 -11.14
CA ARG A 191 3.26 7.02 -10.14
C ARG A 191 1.84 6.56 -10.48
N THR A 192 0.98 6.47 -9.48
CA THR A 192 -0.46 6.41 -9.74
C THR A 192 -1.01 7.76 -10.21
N ILE A 193 -2.22 7.76 -10.75
CA ILE A 193 -2.92 9.00 -11.12
C ILE A 193 -3.17 9.92 -9.91
N PHE A 194 -3.43 9.37 -8.72
CA PHE A 194 -3.63 10.14 -7.51
C PHE A 194 -2.30 10.68 -6.95
N GLU A 195 -1.22 9.90 -7.01
CA GLU A 195 0.13 10.35 -6.66
C GLU A 195 0.61 11.49 -7.58
N GLU A 196 0.36 11.39 -8.89
CA GLU A 196 0.67 12.46 -9.85
C GLU A 196 -0.19 13.71 -9.60
N GLY A 197 -1.50 13.53 -9.43
CA GLY A 197 -2.42 14.64 -9.17
C GLY A 197 -2.05 15.41 -7.91
N TRP A 198 -1.73 14.70 -6.83
CA TRP A 198 -1.22 15.32 -5.61
C TRP A 198 0.13 15.99 -5.86
N SER A 199 1.09 15.31 -6.48
CA SER A 199 2.45 15.84 -6.69
C SER A 199 2.46 17.10 -7.56
N GLU A 200 1.56 17.20 -8.54
CA GLU A 200 1.44 18.40 -9.39
C GLU A 200 0.83 19.58 -8.61
N ILE A 201 -0.21 19.34 -7.80
CA ILE A 201 -0.77 20.38 -6.91
C ILE A 201 0.29 20.85 -5.93
N ASP A 202 0.99 19.91 -5.31
CA ASP A 202 2.06 20.16 -4.35
C ASP A 202 3.16 21.05 -4.94
N HIS A 203 3.62 20.71 -6.14
CA HIS A 203 4.66 21.44 -6.85
C HIS A 203 4.21 22.86 -7.24
N GLN A 204 2.97 23.03 -7.71
CA GLN A 204 2.43 24.34 -8.10
C GLN A 204 2.22 25.27 -6.89
N VAL A 205 1.92 24.70 -5.73
CA VAL A 205 1.54 25.47 -4.54
C VAL A 205 2.75 25.81 -3.67
N ARG A 206 3.73 24.91 -3.53
CA ARG A 206 4.94 25.18 -2.74
C ARG A 206 5.92 26.12 -3.44
N TYR A 207 5.99 26.07 -4.78
CA TYR A 207 7.04 26.77 -5.53
C TYR A 207 6.50 28.06 -6.17
N PRO A 208 7.21 29.21 -6.04
CA PRO A 208 8.48 29.42 -5.34
C PRO A 208 8.35 29.91 -3.88
N ASP A 209 7.20 30.47 -3.48
CA ASP A 209 7.16 31.45 -2.38
C ASP A 209 6.61 30.92 -1.03
N TYR A 210 6.12 29.69 -0.95
CA TYR A 210 5.38 29.19 0.22
C TYR A 210 5.94 27.88 0.80
N SER A 211 7.24 27.61 0.60
CA SER A 211 7.89 26.36 1.03
C SER A 211 7.76 26.07 2.53
N ASP A 212 7.62 27.10 3.37
CA ASP A 212 7.72 27.02 4.82
C ASP A 212 6.45 27.48 5.58
N ASP A 213 5.32 27.73 4.90
CA ASP A 213 4.06 28.10 5.58
C ASP A 213 3.41 26.89 6.27
N GLU A 214 3.37 26.89 7.61
CA GLU A 214 2.85 25.76 8.40
C GLU A 214 1.39 25.41 8.08
N ASN A 215 0.54 26.39 7.78
CA ASN A 215 -0.87 26.13 7.46
C ASN A 215 -0.98 25.39 6.13
N LEU A 216 -0.25 25.86 5.11
CA LEU A 216 -0.20 25.24 3.80
C LEU A 216 0.31 23.80 3.88
N MET A 217 1.35 23.57 4.68
CA MET A 217 1.94 22.25 4.91
C MET A 217 0.95 21.26 5.53
N SER A 218 0.13 21.73 6.47
CA SER A 218 -0.95 20.95 7.07
C SER A 218 -1.97 20.50 6.01
N TYR A 219 -2.45 21.43 5.17
CA TYR A 219 -3.40 21.12 4.10
C TYR A 219 -2.81 20.16 3.05
N LEU A 220 -1.57 20.38 2.62
CA LEU A 220 -0.89 19.50 1.65
C LEU A 220 -0.69 18.08 2.21
N THR A 221 -0.49 17.95 3.52
CA THR A 221 -0.41 16.66 4.21
C THR A 221 -1.76 15.94 4.24
N ILE A 222 -2.86 16.66 4.48
CA ILE A 222 -4.22 16.10 4.40
C ILE A 222 -4.52 15.66 2.97
N PHE A 223 -4.17 16.48 1.98
CA PHE A 223 -4.39 16.16 0.58
C PHE A 223 -3.60 14.91 0.15
N ASN A 224 -2.37 14.76 0.64
CA ASN A 224 -1.56 13.55 0.43
C ASN A 224 -2.21 12.29 1.01
N ARG A 225 -2.81 12.40 2.21
CA ARG A 225 -3.54 11.30 2.86
C ARG A 225 -4.76 10.88 2.04
N LEU A 226 -5.51 11.85 1.51
CA LEU A 226 -6.67 11.58 0.67
C LEU A 226 -6.28 10.91 -0.65
N ALA A 227 -5.21 11.37 -1.29
CA ALA A 227 -4.67 10.74 -2.50
C ALA A 227 -4.28 9.27 -2.26
N GLY A 228 -3.54 8.99 -1.18
CA GLY A 228 -3.18 7.61 -0.81
C GLY A 228 -4.41 6.75 -0.48
N SER A 229 -5.41 7.30 0.21
CA SER A 229 -6.66 6.58 0.50
C SER A 229 -7.45 6.27 -0.78
N ALA A 230 -7.41 7.18 -1.77
CA ALA A 230 -8.05 6.97 -3.06
C ALA A 230 -7.35 5.86 -3.87
N ASP A 231 -6.02 5.77 -3.82
CA ASP A 231 -5.26 4.66 -4.42
C ASP A 231 -5.65 3.30 -3.81
N GLU A 232 -5.75 3.23 -2.48
CA GLU A 232 -6.16 2.02 -1.76
C GLU A 232 -7.59 1.61 -2.10
N MET A 233 -8.52 2.57 -2.11
CA MET A 233 -9.91 2.33 -2.51
C MET A 233 -10.02 1.89 -3.98
N GLY A 234 -9.24 2.48 -4.89
CA GLY A 234 -9.19 2.07 -6.29
C GLY A 234 -8.77 0.60 -6.43
N SER A 235 -7.75 0.19 -5.68
CA SER A 235 -7.29 -1.21 -5.65
C SER A 235 -8.38 -2.15 -5.11
N TYR A 236 -9.09 -1.73 -4.06
CA TYR A 236 -10.22 -2.50 -3.50
C TYR A 236 -11.38 -2.65 -4.49
N VAL A 237 -11.70 -1.62 -5.28
CA VAL A 237 -12.74 -1.70 -6.31
C VAL A 237 -12.41 -2.76 -7.36
N ASN A 238 -11.15 -2.87 -7.79
CA ASN A 238 -10.74 -3.94 -8.71
C ASN A 238 -10.92 -5.33 -8.10
N GLU A 239 -10.51 -5.52 -6.85
CA GLU A 239 -10.73 -6.78 -6.12
C GLU A 239 -12.23 -7.12 -6.05
N LEU A 240 -13.08 -6.13 -5.77
CA LEU A 240 -14.52 -6.31 -5.71
C LEU A 240 -15.13 -6.68 -7.07
N VAL A 241 -14.68 -6.06 -8.16
CA VAL A 241 -15.14 -6.39 -9.52
C VAL A 241 -14.82 -7.85 -9.88
N GLU A 242 -13.61 -8.32 -9.57
CA GLU A 242 -13.24 -9.71 -9.82
C GLU A 242 -14.05 -10.69 -8.97
N LEU A 243 -14.34 -10.34 -7.72
CA LEU A 243 -15.23 -11.11 -6.85
C LEU A 243 -16.67 -11.16 -7.39
N ILE A 244 -17.21 -10.04 -7.87
CA ILE A 244 -18.55 -9.98 -8.50
C ILE A 244 -18.58 -10.86 -9.75
N LYS A 245 -17.58 -10.77 -10.64
CA LYS A 245 -17.49 -11.62 -11.84
C LYS A 245 -17.48 -13.10 -11.48
N LYS A 246 -16.67 -13.48 -10.48
CA LYS A 246 -16.61 -14.86 -9.99
C LYS A 246 -17.97 -15.31 -9.44
N ASN A 247 -18.62 -14.48 -8.64
CA ASN A 247 -19.93 -14.79 -8.07
C ASN A 247 -21.01 -14.94 -9.16
N ASN A 248 -21.04 -14.06 -10.16
CA ASN A 248 -21.99 -14.15 -11.28
C ASN A 248 -21.79 -15.43 -12.11
N LYS A 249 -20.53 -15.84 -12.31
CA LYS A 249 -20.21 -17.11 -12.97
C LYS A 249 -20.73 -18.30 -12.17
N LEU A 250 -20.48 -18.31 -10.85
CA LEU A 250 -20.99 -19.35 -9.96
C LEU A 250 -22.52 -19.39 -9.94
N GLU A 251 -23.18 -18.23 -9.95
CA GLU A 251 -24.63 -18.12 -10.03
C GLU A 251 -25.17 -18.71 -11.34
N SER A 252 -24.53 -18.41 -12.47
CA SER A 252 -24.91 -19.00 -13.76
C SER A 252 -24.71 -20.53 -13.80
N GLU A 253 -23.63 -21.03 -13.20
CA GLU A 253 -23.38 -22.48 -13.08
C GLU A 253 -24.43 -23.17 -12.19
N ARG A 254 -24.94 -22.47 -11.17
CA ARG A 254 -26.01 -22.97 -10.29
C ARG A 254 -27.34 -23.04 -11.04
N ASP A 255 -27.71 -21.98 -11.74
CA ASP A 255 -28.95 -21.95 -12.53
C ASP A 255 -29.01 -23.08 -13.56
N LEU A 256 -27.88 -23.40 -14.20
CA LEU A 256 -27.78 -24.52 -15.15
C LEU A 256 -27.93 -25.89 -14.48
N LYS A 257 -27.37 -26.07 -13.28
CA LYS A 257 -27.51 -27.32 -12.52
C LYS A 257 -28.94 -27.51 -12.04
N ASP A 258 -29.55 -26.46 -11.51
CA ASP A 258 -30.94 -26.50 -11.03
C ASP A 258 -31.89 -26.85 -12.18
N GLN A 259 -31.72 -26.24 -13.37
CA GLN A 259 -32.47 -26.60 -14.58
C GLN A 259 -32.27 -28.06 -15.01
N ALA A 260 -31.05 -28.61 -14.87
CA ALA A 260 -30.77 -30.00 -15.20
C ALA A 260 -31.43 -30.98 -14.22
N PHE A 261 -31.40 -30.67 -12.92
CA PHE A 261 -32.09 -31.46 -11.90
C PHE A 261 -33.61 -31.43 -12.10
N ASP A 262 -34.19 -30.25 -12.35
CA ASP A 262 -35.61 -30.11 -12.62
C ASP A 262 -36.04 -30.89 -13.87
N SER A 263 -35.26 -30.78 -14.96
CA SER A 263 -35.54 -31.50 -16.21
C SER A 263 -35.50 -33.03 -16.04
N GLU A 264 -34.50 -33.53 -15.30
CA GLU A 264 -34.36 -34.97 -15.06
C GLU A 264 -35.44 -35.50 -14.12
N LYS A 265 -35.82 -34.71 -13.12
CA LYS A 265 -36.94 -35.01 -12.22
C LYS A 265 -38.26 -35.08 -12.99
N GLU A 266 -38.57 -34.08 -13.82
CA GLU A 266 -39.77 -34.08 -14.67
C GLU A 266 -39.80 -35.30 -15.61
N ARG A 267 -38.64 -35.65 -16.20
CA ARG A 267 -38.50 -36.83 -17.06
C ARG A 267 -38.82 -38.12 -16.30
N LEU A 268 -38.24 -38.31 -15.11
CA LEU A 268 -38.46 -39.49 -14.27
C LEU A 268 -39.90 -39.56 -13.74
N GLU A 269 -40.50 -38.42 -13.36
CA GLU A 269 -41.90 -38.36 -12.92
C GLU A 269 -42.85 -38.74 -14.07
N ALA A 270 -42.59 -38.27 -15.29
CA ALA A 270 -43.34 -38.66 -16.48
C ALA A 270 -43.18 -40.15 -16.81
N GLU A 271 -41.96 -40.69 -16.69
CA GLU A 271 -41.65 -42.11 -16.87
C GLU A 271 -42.44 -42.97 -15.87
N ILE A 272 -42.40 -42.65 -14.58
CA ILE A 272 -43.16 -43.33 -13.51
C ILE A 272 -44.67 -43.29 -13.80
N LYS A 273 -45.20 -42.13 -14.22
CA LYS A 273 -46.62 -41.98 -14.57
C LYS A 273 -47.02 -42.88 -15.74
N SER A 274 -46.18 -43.00 -16.76
CA SER A 274 -46.43 -43.89 -17.90
C SER A 274 -46.40 -45.38 -17.52
N LEU A 275 -45.43 -45.78 -16.69
CA LEU A 275 -45.28 -47.16 -16.22
C LEU A 275 -46.43 -47.59 -15.30
N SER A 276 -46.92 -46.67 -14.46
CA SER A 276 -48.08 -46.93 -13.60
C SER A 276 -49.39 -47.11 -14.39
N ALA A 277 -49.57 -46.38 -15.49
CA ALA A 277 -50.75 -46.50 -16.34
C ALA A 277 -50.80 -47.82 -17.14
N ASN A 278 -49.64 -48.38 -17.47
CA ASN A 278 -49.51 -49.57 -18.33
C ASN A 278 -49.48 -50.92 -17.58
N GLN A 279 -49.70 -50.95 -16.25
CA GLN A 279 -49.53 -52.15 -15.41
C GLN A 279 -48.15 -52.82 -15.62
N SER A 280 -47.10 -52.01 -15.81
CA SER A 280 -45.73 -52.47 -16.00
C SER A 280 -45.21 -53.28 -14.80
N ASN A 281 -44.19 -54.11 -15.03
CA ASN A 281 -43.66 -55.02 -14.03
C ASN A 281 -43.08 -54.24 -12.83
N PHE A 282 -43.36 -54.69 -11.60
CA PHE A 282 -42.98 -53.99 -10.35
C PHE A 282 -41.49 -53.60 -10.30
N ALA A 283 -40.62 -54.40 -10.93
CA ALA A 283 -39.18 -54.16 -11.01
C ALA A 283 -38.81 -52.87 -11.79
N GLU A 284 -39.51 -52.57 -12.89
CA GLU A 284 -39.23 -51.39 -13.72
C GLU A 284 -39.67 -50.11 -13.02
N MET A 285 -40.85 -50.15 -12.39
CA MET A 285 -41.36 -49.05 -11.57
C MET A 285 -40.45 -48.77 -10.37
N LYS A 286 -40.01 -49.82 -9.67
CA LYS A 286 -39.06 -49.69 -8.56
C LYS A 286 -37.73 -49.06 -9.02
N SER A 287 -37.20 -49.47 -10.17
CA SER A 287 -35.97 -48.89 -10.72
C SER A 287 -36.10 -47.40 -11.05
N ALA A 288 -37.23 -46.96 -11.60
CA ALA A 288 -37.48 -45.55 -11.88
C ALA A 288 -37.59 -44.71 -10.59
N TYR A 289 -38.24 -45.24 -9.56
CA TYR A 289 -38.29 -44.61 -8.23
C TYR A 289 -36.91 -44.54 -7.56
N ASP A 290 -36.11 -45.61 -7.64
CA ASP A 290 -34.76 -45.63 -7.07
C ASP A 290 -33.86 -44.56 -7.73
N LYS A 291 -33.97 -44.37 -9.06
CA LYS A 291 -33.28 -43.29 -9.78
C LYS A 291 -33.75 -41.89 -9.37
N LEU A 292 -35.05 -41.70 -9.16
CA LEU A 292 -35.59 -40.41 -8.69
C LEU A 292 -35.04 -40.05 -7.29
N ILE A 293 -34.96 -41.03 -6.39
CA ILE A 293 -34.37 -40.87 -5.06
C ILE A 293 -32.87 -40.54 -5.17
N GLU A 294 -32.16 -41.17 -6.09
CA GLU A 294 -30.74 -40.88 -6.36
C GLU A 294 -30.54 -39.42 -6.80
N VAL A 295 -31.30 -38.95 -7.80
CA VAL A 295 -31.26 -37.56 -8.29
C VAL A 295 -31.56 -36.56 -7.15
N GLN A 296 -32.56 -36.82 -6.31
CA GLN A 296 -32.88 -35.96 -5.16
C GLN A 296 -31.76 -35.94 -4.10
N ASN A 297 -31.09 -37.06 -3.88
CA ASN A 297 -29.95 -37.12 -2.95
C ASN A 297 -28.73 -36.38 -3.50
N GLU A 298 -28.49 -36.44 -4.81
CA GLU A 298 -27.43 -35.68 -5.48
C GLU A 298 -27.67 -34.18 -5.41
N GLU A 299 -28.90 -33.73 -5.68
CA GLU A 299 -29.32 -32.32 -5.53
C GLU A 299 -29.08 -31.83 -4.08
N MET A 300 -29.55 -32.60 -3.09
CA MET A 300 -29.38 -32.28 -1.67
C MET A 300 -27.91 -32.23 -1.24
N LYS A 301 -27.06 -33.09 -1.81
CA LYS A 301 -25.61 -33.08 -1.58
C LYS A 301 -24.96 -31.83 -2.19
N SER A 302 -25.33 -31.48 -3.43
CA SER A 302 -24.85 -30.27 -4.10
C SER A 302 -25.18 -29.02 -3.29
N LEU A 303 -26.43 -28.87 -2.83
CA LEU A 303 -26.87 -27.74 -2.00
C LEU A 303 -26.11 -27.61 -0.68
N LYS A 304 -25.76 -28.74 -0.04
CA LYS A 304 -24.94 -28.74 1.20
C LYS A 304 -23.51 -28.29 0.94
N GLU A 305 -22.90 -28.73 -0.16
CA GLU A 305 -21.55 -28.31 -0.56
C GLU A 305 -21.52 -26.81 -0.89
N GLU A 306 -22.57 -26.28 -1.51
CA GLU A 306 -22.73 -24.85 -1.78
C GLU A 306 -22.89 -23.98 -0.54
N LEU A 307 -23.71 -24.41 0.43
CA LEU A 307 -23.86 -23.70 1.70
C LEU A 307 -22.52 -23.58 2.42
N LYS A 308 -21.71 -24.65 2.38
CA LYS A 308 -20.37 -24.70 2.97
C LYS A 308 -19.40 -23.76 2.25
N SER A 309 -19.39 -23.75 0.91
CA SER A 309 -18.50 -22.87 0.15
C SER A 309 -18.85 -21.38 0.34
N ARG A 310 -20.14 -21.02 0.41
CA ARG A 310 -20.58 -19.65 0.72
C ARG A 310 -20.14 -19.16 2.09
N SER A 311 -20.18 -20.02 3.11
CA SER A 311 -19.62 -19.67 4.42
C SER A 311 -18.10 -19.41 4.35
N ASP A 312 -17.37 -20.26 3.63
CA ASP A 312 -15.91 -20.13 3.49
C ASP A 312 -15.51 -18.89 2.67
N GLU A 313 -16.26 -18.53 1.62
CA GLU A 313 -15.99 -17.33 0.82
C GLU A 313 -16.34 -16.02 1.54
N LYS A 314 -17.44 -15.97 2.31
CA LYS A 314 -17.73 -14.82 3.20
C LYS A 314 -16.63 -14.61 4.24
N ILE A 315 -16.01 -15.70 4.71
CA ILE A 315 -14.84 -15.67 5.61
C ILE A 315 -13.58 -15.18 4.88
N LYS A 316 -13.46 -15.35 3.55
CA LYS A 316 -12.33 -14.84 2.74
C LYS A 316 -12.49 -13.39 2.30
N LEU A 317 -13.71 -12.92 2.01
CA LEU A 317 -14.00 -11.53 1.59
C LEU A 317 -13.70 -10.53 2.70
N ASN A 318 -14.02 -10.89 3.93
CA ASN A 318 -13.33 -10.34 5.08
C ASN A 318 -11.92 -10.90 5.00
N ARG A 319 -10.95 -10.16 4.42
CA ARG A 319 -9.52 -10.53 4.54
C ARG A 319 -9.36 -11.06 5.96
N GLN A 320 -8.92 -12.30 6.12
CA GLN A 320 -8.50 -12.81 7.43
C GLN A 320 -7.40 -11.84 7.86
N LYS A 321 -7.79 -10.77 8.56
CA LYS A 321 -6.87 -9.90 9.25
C LYS A 321 -6.21 -10.87 10.20
N SER A 322 -4.93 -11.19 9.96
CA SER A 322 -4.14 -11.95 10.91
C SER A 322 -4.45 -11.36 12.29
N PRO A 323 -4.93 -12.17 13.23
CA PRO A 323 -5.44 -11.68 14.49
C PRO A 323 -4.37 -10.78 15.10
N VAL A 324 -4.76 -9.59 15.54
CA VAL A 324 -3.82 -8.59 16.08
C VAL A 324 -3.03 -9.18 17.25
N SER A 325 -3.73 -9.99 18.06
CA SER A 325 -3.14 -10.73 19.17
C SER A 325 -3.69 -12.14 19.27
N LYS A 326 -2.88 -13.05 19.80
CA LYS A 326 -3.24 -14.43 20.14
C LYS A 326 -2.94 -14.69 21.61
N ILE A 327 -3.82 -15.43 22.29
CA ILE A 327 -3.57 -15.87 23.67
C ILE A 327 -2.57 -17.03 23.63
N ILE A 328 -1.49 -16.90 24.40
CA ILE A 328 -0.47 -17.94 24.56
C ILE A 328 -0.89 -18.87 25.71
N SER A 329 -1.29 -18.30 26.83
CA SER A 329 -1.68 -19.06 28.03
C SER A 329 -2.55 -18.23 28.97
N GLN A 330 -3.43 -18.91 29.70
CA GLN A 330 -4.13 -18.38 30.87
C GLN A 330 -3.86 -19.30 32.05
N THR A 331 -3.49 -18.73 33.19
CA THR A 331 -3.24 -19.46 34.45
C THR A 331 -4.11 -18.87 35.53
N ASP A 332 -4.89 -19.69 36.20
CA ASP A 332 -5.77 -19.26 37.28
C ASP A 332 -5.07 -19.51 38.63
N THR A 333 -4.96 -18.48 39.47
CA THR A 333 -4.27 -18.53 40.77
C THR A 333 -5.23 -18.60 41.96
N VAL A 334 -6.40 -17.96 41.87
CA VAL A 334 -7.41 -17.97 42.95
C VAL A 334 -8.77 -18.29 42.35
N LYS A 335 -9.45 -19.28 42.92
CA LYS A 335 -10.84 -19.65 42.60
C LYS A 335 -11.63 -19.81 43.89
N THR A 336 -12.33 -18.77 44.31
CA THR A 336 -13.30 -18.83 45.41
C THR A 336 -14.68 -18.45 44.89
N ASN A 337 -15.72 -18.64 45.72
CA ASN A 337 -17.10 -18.32 45.33
C ASN A 337 -17.31 -16.83 45.00
N ASP A 338 -16.47 -15.95 45.56
CA ASP A 338 -16.64 -14.48 45.46
C ASP A 338 -15.56 -13.79 44.62
N ARG A 339 -14.48 -14.50 44.28
CA ARG A 339 -13.29 -13.93 43.63
C ARG A 339 -12.57 -14.92 42.72
N TYR A 340 -12.24 -14.46 41.52
CA TYR A 340 -11.50 -15.23 40.52
C TYR A 340 -10.29 -14.43 40.05
N GLU A 341 -9.10 -15.02 40.12
CA GLU A 341 -7.87 -14.35 39.71
C GLU A 341 -6.98 -15.24 38.88
N GLY A 342 -6.23 -14.60 37.98
CA GLY A 342 -5.24 -15.29 37.19
C GLY A 342 -4.34 -14.34 36.43
N THR A 343 -3.55 -14.93 35.55
CA THR A 343 -2.72 -14.22 34.59
C THR A 343 -3.02 -14.71 33.18
N ILE A 344 -2.95 -13.80 32.22
CA ILE A 344 -3.12 -14.09 30.79
C ILE A 344 -1.92 -13.54 30.06
N LYS A 345 -1.26 -14.39 29.26
CA LYS A 345 -0.21 -14.01 28.35
C LYS A 345 -0.74 -14.00 26.92
N ILE A 346 -0.50 -12.90 26.22
CA ILE A 346 -0.83 -12.75 24.79
C ILE A 346 0.44 -12.45 23.98
N GLN A 347 0.41 -12.82 22.71
CA GLN A 347 1.35 -12.39 21.70
C GLN A 347 0.65 -11.42 20.76
N VAL A 348 1.17 -10.22 20.60
CA VAL A 348 0.77 -9.30 19.54
C VAL A 348 1.57 -9.64 18.29
N LEU A 349 0.87 -10.00 17.22
CA LEU A 349 1.45 -10.54 15.98
C LEU A 349 1.72 -9.45 14.93
N ARG A 350 1.09 -8.29 15.08
CA ARG A 350 1.29 -7.11 14.21
C ARG A 350 0.88 -5.85 14.95
N THR A 351 1.52 -4.72 14.62
CA THR A 351 1.16 -3.42 15.20
C THR A 351 -0.26 -2.99 14.82
N ASN A 352 -0.99 -2.43 15.77
CA ASN A 352 -2.36 -1.93 15.57
C ASN A 352 -2.73 -0.92 16.67
N ASP A 353 -3.77 -0.12 16.48
CA ASP A 353 -4.22 0.88 17.47
C ASP A 353 -4.48 0.29 18.87
N PHE A 354 -4.97 -0.96 18.90
CA PHE A 354 -5.17 -1.74 20.12
C PHE A 354 -5.09 -3.25 19.86
N ALA A 355 -4.71 -4.00 20.90
CA ALA A 355 -4.82 -5.45 20.94
C ALA A 355 -6.04 -5.88 21.75
N SER A 356 -6.61 -7.05 21.44
CA SER A 356 -7.79 -7.56 22.13
C SER A 356 -7.64 -9.03 22.49
N PHE A 357 -8.13 -9.42 23.66
CA PHE A 357 -8.17 -10.82 24.06
C PHE A 357 -9.38 -11.10 24.96
N ALA A 358 -9.77 -12.37 25.02
CA ALA A 358 -10.85 -12.85 25.87
C ALA A 358 -10.32 -13.82 26.93
N GLY A 359 -10.56 -13.52 28.21
CA GLY A 359 -10.28 -14.44 29.31
C GLY A 359 -11.51 -15.27 29.67
N HIS A 360 -11.29 -16.51 30.10
CA HIS A 360 -12.38 -17.46 30.37
C HIS A 360 -12.43 -17.83 31.85
N PHE A 361 -13.63 -17.87 32.42
CA PHE A 361 -13.87 -18.38 33.78
C PHE A 361 -14.21 -19.86 33.71
N THR A 362 -13.30 -20.70 34.20
CA THR A 362 -13.52 -22.15 34.30
C THR A 362 -13.37 -22.60 35.76
N PRO A 363 -14.45 -23.06 36.45
CA PRO A 363 -15.85 -23.12 35.99
C PRO A 363 -16.49 -21.73 35.85
N ALA A 364 -17.66 -21.68 35.20
CA ALA A 364 -18.43 -20.44 35.03
C ALA A 364 -18.89 -19.88 36.39
N LEU A 365 -18.98 -18.55 36.46
CA LEU A 365 -19.39 -17.84 37.67
C LEU A 365 -20.91 -17.82 37.83
N GLU A 366 -21.39 -17.61 39.07
CA GLU A 366 -22.82 -17.58 39.39
C GLU A 366 -23.51 -16.27 38.96
N SER A 367 -22.78 -15.16 38.96
CA SER A 367 -23.25 -13.84 38.52
C SER A 367 -22.19 -13.13 37.67
N ILE A 368 -22.57 -12.03 37.02
CA ILE A 368 -21.68 -11.25 36.16
C ILE A 368 -20.68 -10.50 37.05
N PRO A 369 -19.38 -10.81 36.99
CA PRO A 369 -18.38 -10.17 37.84
C PRO A 369 -17.98 -8.78 37.34
N ASN A 370 -17.44 -7.95 38.22
CA ASN A 370 -16.62 -6.81 37.83
C ASN A 370 -15.18 -7.27 37.62
N VAL A 371 -14.63 -7.03 36.42
CA VAL A 371 -13.30 -7.52 36.02
C VAL A 371 -12.35 -6.35 35.80
N SER A 372 -11.24 -6.38 36.52
CA SER A 372 -10.09 -5.50 36.27
C SER A 372 -8.93 -6.31 35.68
N VAL A 373 -8.22 -5.72 34.73
CA VAL A 373 -7.06 -6.33 34.07
C VAL A 373 -5.90 -5.34 34.13
N THR A 374 -4.76 -5.79 34.63
CA THR A 374 -3.58 -4.96 34.87
C THR A 374 -2.37 -5.53 34.13
N PRO A 375 -1.64 -4.71 33.35
CA PRO A 375 -0.42 -5.15 32.69
C PRO A 375 0.71 -5.39 33.69
N ILE A 376 1.46 -6.49 33.51
CA ILE A 376 2.55 -6.94 34.39
C ILE A 376 3.91 -6.81 33.71
N GLU A 377 4.01 -7.30 32.47
CA GLU A 377 5.28 -7.40 31.74
C GLU A 377 5.04 -7.29 30.23
N THR A 378 6.02 -6.76 29.51
CA THR A 378 6.04 -6.78 28.05
C THR A 378 7.45 -6.97 27.51
N THR A 379 7.57 -7.65 26.36
CA THR A 379 8.82 -7.76 25.60
C THR A 379 8.94 -6.75 24.47
N ALA A 380 7.94 -5.87 24.29
CA ALA A 380 7.94 -4.83 23.27
C ALA A 380 9.02 -3.77 23.56
N LYS A 381 9.77 -3.38 22.53
CA LYS A 381 11.01 -2.59 22.68
C LYS A 381 10.79 -1.19 23.21
N ASN A 382 9.73 -0.50 22.79
CA ASN A 382 9.49 0.90 23.12
C ASN A 382 8.27 1.11 24.03
N THR A 383 7.61 0.03 24.44
CA THR A 383 6.41 0.07 25.27
C THR A 383 6.77 -0.10 26.74
N LYS A 384 6.36 0.87 27.56
CA LYS A 384 6.40 0.75 29.03
C LYS A 384 5.03 0.35 29.56
N ILE A 385 5.00 -0.44 30.64
CA ILE A 385 3.76 -0.87 31.29
C ILE A 385 2.90 0.33 31.75
N SER A 386 3.55 1.41 32.20
CA SER A 386 2.88 2.67 32.60
C SER A 386 2.12 3.36 31.48
N ASP A 387 2.46 3.05 30.23
CA ASP A 387 1.89 3.70 29.04
C ASP A 387 0.69 2.89 28.52
N LEU A 388 0.40 1.73 29.12
CA LEU A 388 -0.67 0.83 28.72
C LEU A 388 -1.97 1.12 29.49
N ARG A 389 -3.05 1.30 28.74
CA ARG A 389 -4.42 1.35 29.27
C ARG A 389 -5.18 0.11 28.84
N VAL A 390 -5.87 -0.54 29.77
CA VAL A 390 -6.72 -1.70 29.48
C VAL A 390 -8.17 -1.38 29.82
N ASN A 391 -9.05 -1.57 28.84
CA ASN A 391 -10.49 -1.47 29.03
C ASN A 391 -11.09 -2.87 29.03
N THR A 392 -11.90 -3.19 30.03
CA THR A 392 -12.53 -4.51 30.19
C THR A 392 -14.04 -4.42 29.97
N GLY A 393 -14.61 -5.49 29.41
CA GLY A 393 -16.05 -5.63 29.20
C GLY A 393 -16.50 -7.06 29.51
N VAL A 394 -17.56 -7.18 30.32
CA VAL A 394 -18.11 -8.47 30.77
C VAL A 394 -19.58 -8.52 30.39
N GLY A 395 -19.95 -9.47 29.53
CA GLY A 395 -21.33 -9.61 29.03
C GLY A 395 -22.07 -10.84 29.56
N ASN A 396 -21.36 -11.77 30.18
CA ASN A 396 -21.90 -13.03 30.71
C ASN A 396 -21.02 -13.54 31.86
N THR A 397 -21.35 -14.72 32.41
CA THR A 397 -20.64 -15.27 33.58
C THR A 397 -19.50 -16.23 33.23
N ARG A 398 -19.15 -16.36 31.95
CA ARG A 398 -18.19 -17.34 31.41
C ARG A 398 -16.92 -16.71 30.87
N ASP A 399 -16.96 -15.47 30.42
CA ASP A 399 -15.81 -14.79 29.83
C ASP A 399 -15.81 -13.28 30.08
N PHE A 400 -14.67 -12.67 29.80
CA PHE A 400 -14.51 -11.22 29.72
C PHE A 400 -13.65 -10.87 28.51
N ASN A 401 -13.86 -9.68 27.96
CA ASN A 401 -13.05 -9.12 26.89
C ASN A 401 -12.18 -7.98 27.43
N ALA A 402 -10.94 -7.91 26.97
CA ALA A 402 -10.01 -6.83 27.30
C ALA A 402 -9.44 -6.21 26.02
N HIS A 403 -9.40 -4.88 25.99
CA HIS A 403 -8.81 -4.07 24.93
C HIS A 403 -7.62 -3.28 25.50
N VAL A 404 -6.44 -3.48 24.93
CA VAL A 404 -5.18 -2.90 25.38
C VAL A 404 -4.74 -1.80 24.41
N PHE A 405 -4.52 -0.61 24.94
CA PHE A 405 -4.08 0.57 24.22
C PHE A 405 -2.74 1.05 24.76
N ASN A 406 -1.95 1.71 23.93
CA ASN A 406 -0.77 2.48 24.37
C ASN A 406 -1.06 3.97 24.21
N ASP A 407 -1.20 4.68 25.33
CA ASP A 407 -1.62 6.09 25.31
C ASP A 407 -0.53 7.04 24.80
N LYS A 408 0.73 6.61 24.83
CA LYS A 408 1.89 7.40 24.38
C LYS A 408 2.19 7.17 22.89
N LEU A 409 2.30 5.92 22.47
CA LEU A 409 2.62 5.56 21.09
C LEU A 409 1.40 5.64 20.16
N LYS A 410 0.17 5.58 20.71
CA LYS A 410 -1.10 5.49 19.97
C LYS A 410 -1.30 4.20 19.17
N TYR A 411 -0.37 3.26 19.25
CA TYR A 411 -0.47 1.90 18.74
C TYR A 411 0.20 0.92 19.70
N ILE A 412 -0.22 -0.33 19.67
CA ILE A 412 0.40 -1.44 20.39
C ILE A 412 1.49 -2.07 19.50
N GLU A 413 2.66 -2.28 20.10
CA GLU A 413 3.81 -2.88 19.42
C GLU A 413 3.72 -4.41 19.36
N GLU A 414 4.46 -5.00 18.43
CA GLU A 414 4.65 -6.46 18.40
C GLU A 414 5.47 -6.92 19.61
N GLY A 415 5.05 -8.02 20.22
CA GLY A 415 5.68 -8.55 21.43
C GLY A 415 4.75 -9.42 22.25
N GLU A 416 5.30 -9.98 23.33
CA GLU A 416 4.51 -10.66 24.34
C GLU A 416 4.10 -9.67 25.42
N TYR A 417 2.88 -9.84 25.92
CA TYR A 417 2.32 -9.04 26.99
C TYR A 417 1.69 -9.97 28.02
N LEU A 418 2.02 -9.74 29.30
CA LEU A 418 1.49 -10.48 30.43
C LEU A 418 0.58 -9.56 31.25
N PHE A 419 -0.60 -10.05 31.59
CA PHE A 419 -1.59 -9.33 32.39
C PHE A 419 -2.01 -10.16 33.59
N SER A 420 -2.31 -9.52 34.73
CA SER A 420 -3.15 -10.11 35.77
C SER A 420 -4.60 -9.69 35.55
N PHE A 421 -5.53 -10.55 35.94
CA PHE A 421 -6.94 -10.21 36.00
C PHE A 421 -7.52 -10.60 37.36
N VAL A 422 -8.47 -9.79 37.83
CA VAL A 422 -9.23 -10.01 39.06
C VAL A 422 -10.70 -9.78 38.75
N ALA A 423 -11.52 -10.78 39.02
CA ALA A 423 -12.97 -10.75 38.88
C ALA A 423 -13.61 -10.87 40.27
N ASN A 424 -14.38 -9.85 40.67
CA ASN A 424 -15.11 -9.84 41.95
C ASN A 424 -16.62 -9.92 41.70
N LEU A 425 -17.32 -10.80 42.41
CA LEU A 425 -18.78 -10.95 42.28
C LEU A 425 -19.56 -9.99 43.20
N ASN A 426 -18.89 -9.38 44.18
CA ASN A 426 -19.50 -8.52 45.20
C ASN A 426 -18.79 -7.16 45.30
N GLU A 427 -19.15 -6.22 44.43
CA GLU A 427 -19.07 -4.80 44.77
C GLU A 427 -20.45 -4.18 44.58
N LEU A 428 -21.11 -3.92 45.70
CA LEU A 428 -22.16 -2.92 45.78
C LEU A 428 -21.63 -1.63 45.15
N THR A 429 -22.33 -1.14 44.15
CA THR A 429 -22.21 0.23 43.64
C THR A 429 -22.11 1.21 44.80
N SER A 430 -20.96 1.84 45.01
CA SER A 430 -20.88 3.10 45.73
C SER A 430 -21.40 4.19 44.77
N PRO A 431 -22.47 4.91 45.10
CA PRO A 431 -22.93 6.02 44.29
C PRO A 431 -22.08 7.28 44.56
N THR A 432 -21.87 8.04 43.49
CA THR A 432 -21.25 9.37 43.33
C THR A 432 -19.74 9.49 43.45
#